data_AF-A0A7S3GQA0-F1
#
_entry.id   AF-A0A7S3GQA0-F1
#
_cell.length_a   1.000
_cell.length_b   1.000
_cell.length_c   1.000
_cell.angle_alpha   90.00
_cell.angle_beta   90.00
_cell.angle_gamma   90.00
#
_symmetry.space_group_name_H-M   'P 1'
#
loop_
_entity.id
_entity.type
_entity.pdbx_description
1 polymer ?
#
loop_
_entity_poly.entity_id
_entity_poly.type
_entity_poly.pdbx_seq_one_letter_code
_entity_poly.pdbx_strand_id
1 'polypeptide(L)'
;QIISGVAAFAGGPFYCAQGTILYAETKCMAGTLGGPDVDTLVGLTYSDAKFNFIDDPSNLKNDKVFVYAGLSDTVVNPLVVHSLQAYYSYFMDAGRIVTSYNINSEHCLPTLDYGEDCTVLSSPYLGKCQYDGAGAALQTMYGTLQPRTVADPSRLYRFDQKPYIGQKYSSIGEVGFIYVPKACEDGAECALHISFHGCHMGVTELDDAYPQHAGFNEWAESNNIIVLYPTVEPSDMMPYNPNGCWDWWGYTDKINYGVKKGVQPTFVRSLIKALTGK
;
A
#
# COMPACT_ATOMS: atom_id res chain seq x y z
N GLN A 1 2.33 -15.44 -11.88
CA GLN A 1 2.57 -14.33 -10.93
C GLN A 1 1.29 -13.52 -10.79
N ILE A 2 0.86 -13.21 -9.57
CA ILE A 2 -0.43 -12.55 -9.29
C ILE A 2 -0.26 -11.04 -9.12
N ILE A 3 0.88 -10.61 -8.57
CA ILE A 3 1.28 -9.22 -8.40
C ILE A 3 2.58 -9.00 -9.18
N SER A 4 2.64 -7.98 -10.02
CA SER A 4 3.78 -7.67 -10.91
C SER A 4 4.37 -6.27 -10.71
N GLY A 5 3.94 -5.57 -9.67
CA GLY A 5 4.44 -4.25 -9.31
C GLY A 5 3.90 -3.74 -7.98
N VAL A 6 4.61 -2.78 -7.39
CA VAL A 6 4.27 -2.17 -6.11
C VAL A 6 4.55 -0.66 -6.16
N ALA A 7 3.69 0.12 -5.52
CA ALA A 7 3.98 1.51 -5.21
C ALA A 7 3.97 1.70 -3.68
N ALA A 8 5.05 2.25 -3.14
CA ALA A 8 5.20 2.50 -1.71
C ALA A 8 5.35 4.01 -1.47
N PHE A 9 4.38 4.58 -0.77
CA PHE A 9 4.39 5.98 -0.34
C PHE A 9 4.71 6.01 1.15
N ALA A 10 5.85 6.60 1.53
CA ALA A 10 6.30 6.68 2.93
C ALA A 10 6.25 5.33 3.66
N GLY A 11 6.63 4.25 2.97
CA GLY A 11 6.67 2.88 3.52
C GLY A 11 8.05 2.44 3.97
N GLY A 12 8.17 1.18 4.41
CA GLY A 12 9.43 0.57 4.84
C GLY A 12 9.67 -0.83 4.25
N PRO A 13 10.90 -1.37 4.37
CA PRO A 13 11.25 -2.71 3.89
C PRO A 13 10.37 -3.81 4.50
N PHE A 14 10.22 -4.92 3.76
CA PHE A 14 9.59 -6.13 4.30
C PHE A 14 10.28 -6.56 5.60
N TYR A 15 9.49 -6.93 6.60
CA TYR A 15 9.94 -7.24 7.96
C TYR A 15 10.68 -6.16 8.72
N CYS A 16 10.62 -4.89 8.32
CA CYS A 16 11.31 -3.83 9.06
C CYS A 16 11.06 -3.88 10.58
N ALA A 17 9.79 -4.01 10.99
CA ALA A 17 9.41 -4.04 12.41
C ALA A 17 9.73 -5.37 13.13
N GLN A 18 10.02 -6.44 12.38
CA GLN A 18 10.33 -7.79 12.90
C GLN A 18 9.34 -8.29 13.97
N GLY A 19 8.05 -7.98 13.81
CA GLY A 19 7.00 -8.38 14.75
C GLY A 19 7.03 -7.62 16.09
N THR A 20 7.58 -6.40 16.12
CA THR A 20 7.67 -5.58 17.34
C THR A 20 7.28 -4.13 17.08
N ILE A 21 6.46 -3.57 17.98
CA ILE A 21 6.10 -2.15 17.95
C ILE A 21 7.32 -1.24 18.24
N LEU A 22 8.27 -1.71 19.05
CA LEU A 22 9.49 -0.97 19.35
C LEU A 22 10.28 -0.66 18.07
N TYR A 23 10.51 -1.67 17.22
CA TYR A 23 11.19 -1.45 15.94
C TYR A 23 10.33 -0.70 14.93
N ALA A 24 9.00 -0.91 14.97
CA ALA A 24 8.06 -0.14 14.16
C ALA A 24 8.26 1.38 14.39
N GLU A 25 8.18 1.83 15.64
CA GLU A 25 8.28 3.26 15.99
C GLU A 25 9.70 3.83 15.84
N THR A 26 10.73 3.01 16.12
CA THR A 26 12.12 3.51 16.15
C THR A 26 12.88 3.31 14.85
N LYS A 27 13.02 2.07 14.37
CA LYS A 27 13.83 1.75 13.19
C LYS A 27 13.07 2.01 11.89
N CYS A 28 11.75 1.87 11.92
CA CYS A 28 10.90 1.86 10.73
C CYS A 28 10.00 3.09 10.57
N MET A 29 10.06 4.02 11.53
CA MET A 29 9.36 5.31 11.46
C MET A 29 10.36 6.42 11.76
N ALA A 30 10.73 6.62 13.02
CA ALA A 30 11.54 7.77 13.43
C ALA A 30 13.02 7.71 12.98
N GLY A 31 13.54 6.53 12.65
CA GLY A 31 14.95 6.30 12.34
C GLY A 31 15.92 6.40 13.53
N THR A 32 15.41 6.54 14.77
CA THR A 32 16.19 6.89 15.97
C THR A 32 17.12 5.79 16.48
N LEU A 33 16.89 4.52 16.10
CA LEU A 33 17.76 3.38 16.40
C LEU A 33 18.58 2.90 15.19
N GLY A 34 18.96 3.81 14.30
CA GLY A 34 19.86 3.54 13.18
C GLY A 34 19.18 3.05 11.89
N GLY A 35 17.87 3.26 11.76
CA GLY A 35 17.09 2.84 10.59
C GLY A 35 16.98 1.31 10.41
N PRO A 36 16.38 0.87 9.28
CA PRO A 36 16.26 -0.55 8.95
C PRO A 36 17.59 -1.16 8.51
N ASP A 37 17.93 -2.34 9.05
CA ASP A 37 19.09 -3.14 8.64
C ASP A 37 18.74 -3.98 7.39
N VAL A 38 19.08 -3.45 6.21
CA VAL A 38 18.66 -4.04 4.92
C VAL A 38 19.20 -5.45 4.71
N ASP A 39 20.47 -5.71 5.03
CA ASP A 39 21.09 -7.04 4.83
C ASP A 39 20.38 -8.10 5.68
N THR A 40 20.08 -7.77 6.95
CA THR A 40 19.30 -8.67 7.82
C THR A 40 17.92 -8.96 7.22
N LEU A 41 17.21 -7.95 6.73
CA LEU A 41 15.86 -8.10 6.16
C LEU A 41 15.87 -8.90 4.84
N VAL A 42 16.89 -8.71 4.00
CA VAL A 42 17.12 -9.55 2.80
C VAL A 42 17.37 -11.00 3.20
N GLY A 43 18.19 -11.24 4.23
CA GLY A 43 18.44 -12.57 4.77
C GLY A 43 17.16 -13.27 5.26
N LEU A 44 16.30 -12.55 6.00
CA LEU A 44 14.99 -13.06 6.43
C LEU A 44 14.09 -13.41 5.24
N THR A 45 14.09 -12.57 4.21
CA THR A 45 13.31 -12.79 2.98
C THR A 45 13.72 -14.09 2.28
N TYR A 46 15.02 -14.31 2.08
CA TYR A 46 15.50 -15.57 1.49
C TYR A 46 15.23 -16.78 2.38
N SER A 47 15.28 -16.62 3.71
CA SER A 47 14.92 -17.67 4.67
C SER A 47 13.45 -18.08 4.49
N ASP A 48 12.53 -17.13 4.48
CA ASP A 48 11.11 -17.39 4.32
C ASP A 48 10.76 -18.01 2.96
N ALA A 49 11.44 -17.57 1.91
CA ALA A 49 11.31 -18.17 0.58
C ALA A 49 11.76 -19.63 0.57
N LYS A 50 12.90 -19.94 1.23
CA LYS A 50 13.42 -21.31 1.36
C LYS A 50 12.44 -22.24 2.08
N PHE A 51 11.70 -21.73 3.05
CA PHE A 51 10.65 -22.48 3.76
C PHE A 51 9.26 -22.38 3.10
N ASN A 52 9.17 -21.76 1.91
CA ASN A 52 7.94 -21.54 1.15
C ASN A 52 6.86 -20.77 1.93
N PHE A 53 7.26 -19.92 2.88
CA PHE A 53 6.36 -18.99 3.56
C PHE A 53 5.99 -17.80 2.67
N ILE A 54 6.91 -17.38 1.80
CA ILE A 54 6.67 -16.41 0.72
C ILE A 54 6.97 -17.04 -0.65
N ASP A 55 6.66 -16.34 -1.74
CA ASP A 55 7.09 -16.74 -3.08
C ASP A 55 8.59 -16.46 -3.27
N ASP A 56 9.21 -17.16 -4.23
CA ASP A 56 10.64 -16.98 -4.52
C ASP A 56 10.93 -15.51 -4.92
N PRO A 57 11.89 -14.81 -4.27
CA PRO A 57 12.23 -13.42 -4.58
C PRO A 57 12.71 -13.22 -6.01
N SER A 58 13.14 -14.26 -6.72
CA SER A 58 13.46 -14.18 -8.16
C SER A 58 12.25 -13.76 -9.02
N ASN A 59 11.02 -13.92 -8.52
CA ASN A 59 9.83 -13.39 -9.17
C ASN A 59 9.82 -11.85 -9.22
N LEU A 60 10.49 -11.17 -8.29
CA LEU A 60 10.58 -9.71 -8.26
C LEU A 60 11.50 -9.14 -9.34
N LYS A 61 12.34 -9.97 -9.97
CA LYS A 61 13.40 -9.55 -10.91
C LYS A 61 12.90 -8.56 -11.98
N ASN A 62 11.70 -8.83 -12.50
CA ASN A 62 11.09 -8.06 -13.59
C ASN A 62 9.97 -7.12 -13.15
N ASP A 63 9.61 -7.12 -11.86
CA ASP A 63 8.55 -6.27 -11.33
C ASP A 63 8.89 -4.79 -11.48
N LYS A 64 7.90 -3.93 -11.26
CA LYS A 64 8.06 -2.48 -11.29
C LYS A 64 7.73 -1.90 -9.92
N VAL A 65 8.67 -1.16 -9.34
CA VAL A 65 8.51 -0.59 -8.02
C VAL A 65 8.58 0.93 -8.08
N PHE A 66 7.56 1.61 -7.59
CA PHE A 66 7.58 3.04 -7.34
C PHE A 66 7.81 3.29 -5.84
N VAL A 67 8.74 4.16 -5.49
CA VAL A 67 9.05 4.52 -4.10
C VAL A 67 8.97 6.03 -3.94
N TYR A 68 8.20 6.50 -2.96
CA TYR A 68 8.00 7.91 -2.66
C TYR A 68 8.33 8.22 -1.20
N ALA A 69 9.06 9.31 -0.98
CA ALA A 69 9.28 9.92 0.32
C ALA A 69 9.08 11.44 0.23
N GLY A 70 8.32 12.00 1.17
CA GLY A 70 8.27 13.45 1.36
C GLY A 70 9.57 13.95 1.98
N LEU A 71 10.12 15.06 1.48
CA LEU A 71 11.37 15.63 2.02
C LEU A 71 11.27 15.99 3.50
N SER A 72 10.08 16.38 3.95
CA SER A 72 9.85 16.86 5.31
C SER A 72 9.16 15.82 6.20
N ASP A 73 8.89 14.60 5.70
CA ASP A 73 8.16 13.57 6.44
C ASP A 73 8.79 13.26 7.81
N THR A 74 8.08 13.66 8.87
CA THR A 74 8.46 13.49 10.27
C THR A 74 7.91 12.21 10.90
N VAL A 75 7.00 11.50 10.23
CA VAL A 75 6.37 10.28 10.75
C VAL A 75 7.15 9.06 10.26
N VAL A 76 7.39 8.95 8.96
CA VAL A 76 8.28 7.93 8.37
C VAL A 76 9.46 8.65 7.75
N ASN A 77 10.56 8.67 8.51
CA ASN A 77 11.77 9.35 8.13
C ASN A 77 12.24 8.88 6.73
N PRO A 78 12.62 9.78 5.81
CA PRO A 78 13.10 9.42 4.48
C PRO A 78 14.22 8.37 4.45
N LEU A 79 15.05 8.29 5.50
CA LEU A 79 16.03 7.22 5.70
C LEU A 79 15.40 5.82 5.58
N VAL A 80 14.22 5.61 6.18
CA VAL A 80 13.51 4.32 6.16
C VAL A 80 13.09 3.98 4.73
N VAL A 81 12.57 4.97 4.01
CA VAL A 81 12.13 4.80 2.62
C VAL A 81 13.33 4.53 1.69
N HIS A 82 14.47 5.18 1.92
CA HIS A 82 15.70 4.87 1.20
C HIS A 82 16.17 3.42 1.46
N SER A 83 16.01 2.92 2.69
CA SER A 83 16.26 1.50 2.99
C SER A 83 15.29 0.57 2.24
N LEU A 84 14.05 0.98 1.96
CA LEU A 84 13.11 0.21 1.12
C LEU A 84 13.60 0.10 -0.33
N GLN A 85 14.08 1.21 -0.92
CA GLN A 85 14.71 1.17 -2.23
C GLN A 85 15.93 0.24 -2.25
N ALA A 86 16.80 0.36 -1.24
CA ALA A 86 17.97 -0.50 -1.12
C ALA A 86 17.56 -1.98 -1.02
N TYR A 87 16.57 -2.30 -0.20
CA TYR A 87 16.01 -3.65 -0.05
C TYR A 87 15.53 -4.23 -1.39
N TYR A 88 14.70 -3.49 -2.15
CA TYR A 88 14.24 -3.97 -3.46
C TYR A 88 15.38 -4.18 -4.46
N SER A 89 16.46 -3.39 -4.37
CA SER A 89 17.61 -3.49 -5.29
C SER A 89 18.37 -4.82 -5.18
N TYR A 90 18.19 -5.60 -4.11
CA TYR A 90 18.77 -6.95 -3.99
C TYR A 90 18.08 -7.98 -4.90
N PHE A 91 16.82 -7.74 -5.26
CA PHE A 91 15.98 -8.73 -5.95
C PHE A 91 15.67 -8.37 -7.40
N MET A 92 15.92 -7.13 -7.79
CA MET A 92 15.43 -6.56 -9.05
C MET A 92 16.55 -6.21 -10.02
N ASP A 93 16.25 -6.27 -11.32
CA ASP A 93 17.15 -5.73 -12.34
C ASP A 93 17.24 -4.19 -12.25
N ALA A 94 18.36 -3.64 -12.70
CA ALA A 94 18.56 -2.18 -12.76
C ALA A 94 17.46 -1.49 -13.60
N GLY A 95 17.03 -0.30 -13.17
CA GLY A 95 15.98 0.48 -13.86
C GLY A 95 14.54 -0.02 -13.65
N ARG A 96 14.33 -0.94 -12.71
CA ARG A 96 12.99 -1.42 -12.31
C ARG A 96 12.37 -0.64 -11.14
N ILE A 97 13.17 0.16 -10.44
CA ILE A 97 12.74 0.99 -9.32
C ILE A 97 12.75 2.45 -9.78
N VAL A 98 11.60 3.12 -9.65
CA VAL A 98 11.42 4.56 -9.88
C VAL A 98 11.21 5.22 -8.53
N THR A 99 11.90 6.34 -8.29
CA THR A 99 11.88 7.04 -7.00
C THR A 99 11.41 8.48 -7.16
N SER A 100 10.70 9.00 -6.17
CA SER A 100 10.39 10.43 -6.05
C SER A 100 10.62 10.89 -4.62
N TYR A 101 11.69 11.68 -4.43
CA TYR A 101 12.17 12.15 -3.13
C TYR A 101 12.32 13.67 -3.06
N ASN A 102 11.84 14.40 -4.07
CA ASN A 102 12.07 15.83 -4.24
C ASN A 102 10.84 16.69 -3.95
N ILE A 103 9.74 16.07 -3.52
CA ILE A 103 8.51 16.77 -3.16
C ILE A 103 8.61 17.18 -1.69
N ASN A 104 8.43 18.47 -1.42
CA ASN A 104 8.36 18.98 -0.06
C ASN A 104 6.99 18.67 0.54
N SER A 105 6.77 17.41 0.89
CA SER A 105 5.60 16.96 1.64
C SER A 105 5.99 16.51 3.04
N GLU A 106 5.04 16.69 3.94
CA GLU A 106 4.97 16.01 5.23
C GLU A 106 4.44 14.56 5.01
N HIS A 107 4.03 13.86 6.06
CA HIS A 107 3.48 12.51 5.97
C HIS A 107 2.05 12.50 5.40
N CYS A 108 1.96 12.38 4.08
CA CYS A 108 0.69 12.27 3.35
C CYS A 108 0.87 11.50 2.03
N LEU A 109 -0.22 10.97 1.48
CA LEU A 109 -0.26 10.62 0.06
C LEU A 109 -0.34 11.92 -0.76
N PRO A 110 0.64 12.19 -1.65
CA PRO A 110 0.64 13.42 -2.43
C PRO A 110 -0.39 13.36 -3.56
N THR A 111 -1.26 14.37 -3.60
CA THR A 111 -2.23 14.59 -4.67
C THR A 111 -1.94 15.89 -5.41
N LEU A 112 -2.63 16.12 -6.53
CA LEU A 112 -2.54 17.38 -7.25
C LEU A 112 -3.13 18.53 -6.43
N ASP A 113 -4.37 18.38 -5.97
CA ASP A 113 -5.19 19.49 -5.48
C ASP A 113 -6.21 19.12 -4.38
N TYR A 114 -6.18 17.90 -3.83
CA TYR A 114 -7.04 17.48 -2.72
C TYR A 114 -6.28 17.33 -1.38
N GLY A 115 -7.00 17.55 -0.28
CA GLY A 115 -6.51 17.34 1.08
C GLY A 115 -5.96 18.60 1.72
N GLU A 116 -5.06 18.42 2.68
CA GLU A 116 -4.44 19.52 3.43
C GLU A 116 -3.24 20.12 2.70
N ASP A 117 -2.69 21.21 3.22
CA ASP A 117 -1.41 21.73 2.74
C ASP A 117 -0.35 20.62 2.78
N CYS A 118 0.40 20.47 1.70
CA CYS A 118 1.37 19.38 1.52
C CYS A 118 2.42 19.31 2.66
N THR A 119 2.70 20.43 3.32
CA THR A 119 3.69 20.54 4.40
C THR A 119 3.08 20.40 5.80
N VAL A 120 1.80 20.09 5.90
CA VAL A 120 1.08 19.98 7.18
C VAL A 120 0.73 18.53 7.47
N LEU A 121 1.16 18.04 8.64
CA LEU A 121 0.77 16.74 9.16
C LEU A 121 -0.66 16.82 9.72
N SER A 122 -1.65 16.42 8.94
CA SER A 122 -3.05 16.42 9.36
C SER A 122 -3.89 15.40 8.60
N SER A 123 -4.99 14.96 9.24
CA SER A 123 -6.09 14.30 8.54
C SER A 123 -6.57 15.19 7.38
N PRO A 124 -6.88 14.64 6.20
CA PRO A 124 -7.08 13.22 5.88
C PRO A 124 -5.80 12.46 5.48
N TYR A 125 -4.60 13.03 5.72
CA TYR A 125 -3.31 12.48 5.26
C TYR A 125 -3.24 12.32 3.73
N LEU A 126 -4.05 13.12 3.03
CA LEU A 126 -3.92 13.44 1.62
C LEU A 126 -3.42 14.89 1.54
N GLY A 127 -2.43 15.15 0.70
CA GLY A 127 -1.80 16.47 0.60
C GLY A 127 -1.93 17.11 -0.77
N LYS A 128 -2.22 18.42 -0.81
CA LYS A 128 -2.23 19.28 -2.02
C LYS A 128 -0.81 19.59 -2.47
N CYS A 129 -0.11 18.58 -2.96
CA CYS A 129 1.31 18.64 -3.25
C CYS A 129 1.63 19.13 -4.66
N GLN A 130 0.62 19.41 -5.50
CA GLN A 130 0.80 19.66 -6.94
C GLN A 130 1.61 18.54 -7.61
N TYR A 131 1.52 17.33 -7.07
CA TYR A 131 2.22 16.14 -7.52
C TYR A 131 1.24 15.00 -7.66
N ASP A 132 1.15 14.42 -8.85
CA ASP A 132 0.26 13.29 -9.13
C ASP A 132 0.90 11.98 -8.66
N GLY A 133 0.82 11.69 -7.36
CA GLY A 133 1.37 10.48 -6.77
C GLY A 133 0.77 9.21 -7.37
N ALA A 134 -0.56 9.16 -7.50
CA ALA A 134 -1.27 8.05 -8.10
C ALA A 134 -0.84 7.82 -9.56
N GLY A 135 -0.76 8.88 -10.35
CA GLY A 135 -0.31 8.82 -11.73
C GLY A 135 1.13 8.34 -11.88
N ALA A 136 2.04 8.83 -11.05
CA ALA A 136 3.44 8.38 -11.05
C ALA A 136 3.57 6.89 -10.69
N ALA A 137 2.80 6.44 -9.69
CA ALA A 137 2.74 5.04 -9.31
C ALA A 137 2.21 4.14 -10.44
N LEU A 138 1.03 4.47 -10.99
CA LEU A 138 0.40 3.68 -12.05
C LEU A 138 1.24 3.64 -13.32
N GLN A 139 1.81 4.77 -13.75
CA GLN A 139 2.69 4.79 -14.93
C GLN A 139 3.98 4.00 -14.71
N THR A 140 4.51 3.95 -13.48
CA THR A 140 5.66 3.09 -13.17
C THR A 140 5.31 1.61 -13.37
N MET A 141 4.13 1.18 -12.91
CA MET A 141 3.71 -0.23 -12.94
C MET A 141 3.20 -0.68 -14.31
N TYR A 142 2.42 0.15 -15.00
CA TYR A 142 1.74 -0.19 -16.25
C TYR A 142 2.40 0.40 -17.50
N GLY A 143 3.39 1.27 -17.34
CA GLY A 143 4.07 1.96 -18.44
C GLY A 143 3.28 3.16 -18.95
N THR A 144 3.28 3.36 -20.28
CA THR A 144 2.55 4.47 -20.89
C THR A 144 1.05 4.27 -20.76
N LEU A 145 0.38 5.21 -20.09
CA LEU A 145 -1.06 5.25 -19.89
C LEU A 145 -1.68 6.40 -20.70
N GLN A 146 -2.96 6.26 -21.02
CA GLN A 146 -3.78 7.38 -21.49
C GLN A 146 -3.84 8.46 -20.40
N PRO A 147 -3.92 9.75 -20.78
CA PRO A 147 -4.09 10.82 -19.81
C PRO A 147 -5.27 10.56 -18.87
N ARG A 148 -5.11 10.89 -17.59
CA ARG A 148 -6.20 10.84 -16.62
C ARG A 148 -7.40 11.65 -17.10
N THR A 149 -8.59 11.21 -16.72
CA THR A 149 -9.85 11.90 -17.02
C THR A 149 -10.62 12.18 -15.73
N VAL A 150 -11.84 12.69 -15.83
CA VAL A 150 -12.75 12.82 -14.68
C VAL A 150 -13.30 11.45 -14.33
N ALA A 151 -13.08 10.99 -13.10
CA ALA A 151 -13.69 9.78 -12.58
C ALA A 151 -15.19 9.99 -12.33
N ASP A 152 -16.00 8.95 -12.59
CA ASP A 152 -17.43 8.96 -12.29
C ASP A 152 -17.64 8.44 -10.86
N PRO A 153 -18.03 9.29 -9.89
CA PRO A 153 -18.16 8.86 -8.51
C PRO A 153 -19.23 7.77 -8.32
N SER A 154 -20.19 7.62 -9.25
CA SER A 154 -21.18 6.53 -9.19
C SER A 154 -20.59 5.14 -9.44
N ARG A 155 -19.36 5.07 -9.98
CA ARG A 155 -18.61 3.83 -10.20
C ARG A 155 -17.70 3.43 -9.03
N LEU A 156 -17.71 4.21 -7.95
CA LEU A 156 -17.10 3.81 -6.69
C LEU A 156 -18.11 2.99 -5.87
N TYR A 157 -17.95 1.68 -5.91
CA TYR A 157 -18.85 0.74 -5.24
C TYR A 157 -18.35 0.39 -3.84
N ARG A 158 -19.28 0.34 -2.89
CA ARG A 158 -19.05 -0.20 -1.54
C ARG A 158 -19.38 -1.69 -1.53
N PHE A 159 -18.56 -2.52 -0.91
CA PHE A 159 -18.80 -3.97 -0.81
C PHE A 159 -18.54 -4.51 0.61
N ASP A 160 -19.17 -5.64 0.94
CA ASP A 160 -19.00 -6.32 2.22
C ASP A 160 -17.72 -7.18 2.22
N GLN A 161 -16.79 -6.88 3.13
CA GLN A 161 -15.54 -7.63 3.28
C GLN A 161 -15.71 -8.90 4.11
N LYS A 162 -16.77 -9.02 4.93
CA LYS A 162 -16.98 -10.13 5.88
C LYS A 162 -16.84 -11.53 5.25
N PRO A 163 -17.37 -11.81 4.04
CA PRO A 163 -17.21 -13.12 3.41
C PRO A 163 -15.75 -13.52 3.15
N TYR A 164 -14.82 -12.57 3.14
CA TYR A 164 -13.40 -12.78 2.85
C TYR A 164 -12.53 -12.76 4.11
N ILE A 165 -13.09 -12.41 5.28
CA ILE A 165 -12.37 -12.38 6.55
C ILE A 165 -12.30 -13.79 7.14
N GLY A 166 -11.13 -14.43 7.01
CA GLY A 166 -10.93 -15.81 7.47
C GLY A 166 -10.70 -15.97 8.99
N GLN A 167 -10.41 -14.89 9.72
CA GLN A 167 -10.10 -14.93 11.15
C GLN A 167 -10.70 -13.75 11.90
N LYS A 168 -11.16 -13.99 13.13
CA LYS A 168 -11.85 -12.99 13.96
C LYS A 168 -10.95 -11.81 14.37
N TYR A 169 -9.72 -12.09 14.78
CA TYR A 169 -8.79 -11.07 15.29
C TYR A 169 -7.91 -10.53 14.15
N SER A 170 -8.52 -9.74 13.26
CA SER A 170 -7.88 -9.31 12.02
C SER A 170 -7.72 -7.80 11.87
N SER A 171 -8.52 -7.01 12.61
CA SER A 171 -8.65 -5.56 12.42
C SER A 171 -9.13 -5.17 11.00
N ILE A 172 -9.61 -6.12 10.21
CA ILE A 172 -10.16 -5.84 8.87
C ILE A 172 -11.56 -5.25 9.05
N GLY A 173 -11.83 -4.15 8.35
CA GLY A 173 -13.13 -3.50 8.43
C GLY A 173 -14.23 -4.33 7.77
N GLU A 174 -15.50 -4.01 8.04
CA GLU A 174 -16.60 -4.73 7.37
C GLU A 174 -16.79 -4.31 5.91
N VAL A 175 -16.17 -3.18 5.51
CA VAL A 175 -16.55 -2.43 4.30
C VAL A 175 -15.32 -2.13 3.47
N GLY A 176 -15.34 -2.51 2.19
CA GLY A 176 -14.33 -2.13 1.21
C GLY A 176 -14.94 -1.28 0.11
N PHE A 177 -14.08 -0.66 -0.70
CA PHE A 177 -14.51 0.05 -1.90
C PHE A 177 -13.83 -0.52 -3.15
N ILE A 178 -14.48 -0.40 -4.29
CA ILE A 178 -13.94 -0.78 -5.58
C ILE A 178 -14.41 0.20 -6.64
N TYR A 179 -13.46 0.79 -7.35
CA TYR A 179 -13.73 1.61 -8.52
C TYR A 179 -13.66 0.74 -9.77
N VAL A 180 -14.75 0.66 -10.51
CA VAL A 180 -14.85 -0.15 -11.74
C VAL A 180 -15.11 0.77 -12.92
N PRO A 181 -14.11 1.07 -13.77
CA PRO A 181 -14.29 1.92 -14.94
C PRO A 181 -15.40 1.42 -15.88
N LYS A 182 -16.05 2.34 -16.59
CA LYS A 182 -17.17 1.99 -17.50
C LYS A 182 -16.81 0.86 -18.47
N ALA A 183 -15.62 0.93 -19.08
CA ALA A 183 -15.16 -0.09 -20.01
C ALA A 183 -15.07 -1.49 -19.36
N CYS A 184 -14.68 -1.57 -18.09
CA CYS A 184 -14.63 -2.83 -17.34
C CYS A 184 -16.03 -3.38 -17.05
N GLU A 185 -16.99 -2.51 -16.72
CA GLU A 185 -18.40 -2.89 -16.55
C GLU A 185 -19.00 -3.44 -17.85
N ASP A 186 -18.58 -2.88 -18.98
CA ASP A 186 -19.01 -3.27 -20.33
C ASP A 186 -18.28 -4.52 -20.86
N GLY A 187 -17.41 -5.13 -20.05
CA GLY A 187 -16.77 -6.42 -20.34
C GLY A 187 -15.39 -6.32 -20.99
N ALA A 188 -14.73 -5.16 -20.96
CA ALA A 188 -13.32 -5.07 -21.35
C ALA A 188 -12.42 -5.90 -20.41
N GLU A 189 -11.29 -6.39 -20.95
CA GLU A 189 -10.24 -6.93 -20.11
C GLU A 189 -9.58 -5.79 -19.33
N CYS A 190 -9.53 -5.93 -18.01
CA CYS A 190 -9.04 -4.89 -17.10
C CYS A 190 -7.93 -5.40 -16.20
N ALA A 191 -6.97 -4.51 -15.93
CA ALA A 191 -5.99 -4.73 -14.87
C ALA A 191 -6.64 -4.51 -13.49
N LEU A 192 -6.00 -5.03 -12.44
CA LEU A 192 -6.36 -4.78 -11.05
C LEU A 192 -5.21 -4.05 -10.36
N HIS A 193 -5.53 -2.90 -9.77
CA HIS A 193 -4.67 -2.21 -8.80
C HIS A 193 -5.33 -2.28 -7.43
N ILE A 194 -4.55 -2.58 -6.38
CA ILE A 194 -5.04 -2.59 -5.00
C ILE A 194 -4.36 -1.44 -4.28
N SER A 195 -5.16 -0.50 -3.77
CA SER A 195 -4.68 0.70 -3.10
C SER A 195 -5.04 0.64 -1.62
N PHE A 196 -4.02 0.56 -0.77
CA PHE A 196 -4.15 0.42 0.67
C PHE A 196 -4.05 1.80 1.33
N HIS A 197 -5.05 2.17 2.13
CA HIS A 197 -5.00 3.38 2.94
C HIS A 197 -3.98 3.25 4.09
N GLY A 198 -3.51 4.39 4.61
CA GLY A 198 -2.65 4.45 5.80
C GLY A 198 -3.40 4.35 7.13
N CYS A 199 -2.68 4.44 8.24
CA CYS A 199 -3.28 4.59 9.57
C CYS A 199 -4.17 5.85 9.63
N HIS A 200 -5.28 5.82 10.37
CA HIS A 200 -6.26 6.90 10.47
C HIS A 200 -6.93 7.31 9.15
N MET A 201 -6.79 6.49 8.10
CA MET A 201 -7.38 6.74 6.78
C MET A 201 -8.49 5.73 6.41
N GLY A 202 -8.93 4.93 7.39
CA GLY A 202 -9.99 3.95 7.22
C GLY A 202 -11.38 4.58 7.21
N VAL A 203 -12.41 3.73 7.05
CA VAL A 203 -13.82 4.16 6.96
C VAL A 203 -14.29 4.88 8.21
N THR A 204 -13.84 4.43 9.38
CA THR A 204 -14.24 5.02 10.67
C THR A 204 -13.86 6.49 10.78
N GLU A 205 -12.69 6.87 10.24
CA GLU A 205 -12.18 8.23 10.30
C GLU A 205 -12.55 9.07 9.09
N LEU A 206 -12.51 8.49 7.89
CA LEU A 206 -12.57 9.23 6.62
C LEU A 206 -13.75 8.86 5.72
N ASP A 207 -14.59 7.91 6.12
CA ASP A 207 -15.62 7.30 5.27
C ASP A 207 -15.03 6.84 3.92
N ASP A 208 -15.38 7.49 2.82
CA ASP A 208 -14.90 7.21 1.46
C ASP A 208 -13.89 8.25 0.93
N ALA A 209 -13.40 9.18 1.76
CA ALA A 209 -12.52 10.24 1.28
C ALA A 209 -11.20 9.73 0.69
N TYR A 210 -10.60 8.66 1.26
CA TYR A 210 -9.42 8.03 0.68
C TYR A 210 -9.70 7.43 -0.71
N PRO A 211 -10.63 6.46 -0.86
CA PRO A 211 -10.89 5.87 -2.17
C PRO A 211 -11.43 6.87 -3.19
N GLN A 212 -12.06 7.97 -2.77
CA GLN A 212 -12.54 9.01 -3.67
C GLN A 212 -11.43 9.95 -4.15
N HIS A 213 -10.48 10.30 -3.29
CA HIS A 213 -9.56 11.42 -3.52
C HIS A 213 -8.07 11.09 -3.53
N ALA A 214 -7.69 9.81 -3.40
CA ALA A 214 -6.30 9.38 -3.56
C ALA A 214 -5.76 9.56 -5.00
N GLY A 215 -6.63 9.88 -5.98
CA GLY A 215 -6.26 10.24 -7.35
C GLY A 215 -6.10 9.06 -8.32
N PHE A 216 -6.32 7.82 -7.86
CA PHE A 216 -6.19 6.63 -8.70
C PHE A 216 -7.38 6.44 -9.66
N ASN A 217 -8.59 6.88 -9.29
CA ASN A 217 -9.82 6.63 -10.06
C ASN A 217 -9.79 7.34 -11.43
N GLU A 218 -9.21 8.53 -11.48
CA GLU A 218 -9.10 9.35 -12.70
C GLU A 218 -8.17 8.73 -13.74
N TRP A 219 -7.13 8.06 -13.28
CA TRP A 219 -6.25 7.27 -14.14
C TRP A 219 -6.92 5.95 -14.52
N ALA A 220 -7.61 5.30 -13.59
CA ALA A 220 -8.34 4.07 -13.83
C ALA A 220 -9.43 4.21 -14.90
N GLU A 221 -10.19 5.31 -14.87
CA GLU A 221 -11.32 5.55 -15.77
C GLU A 221 -10.92 5.54 -17.25
N SER A 222 -9.72 6.06 -17.58
CA SER A 222 -9.23 6.11 -18.97
C SER A 222 -8.31 4.94 -19.37
N ASN A 223 -8.03 4.00 -18.46
CA ASN A 223 -6.98 2.98 -18.67
C ASN A 223 -7.38 1.53 -18.39
N ASN A 224 -8.68 1.23 -18.23
CA ASN A 224 -9.16 -0.13 -17.95
C ASN A 224 -8.48 -0.76 -16.72
N ILE A 225 -8.35 0.03 -15.64
CA ILE A 225 -7.78 -0.44 -14.38
C ILE A 225 -8.89 -0.42 -13.34
N ILE A 226 -9.24 -1.58 -12.80
CA ILE A 226 -10.09 -1.67 -11.60
C ILE A 226 -9.22 -1.30 -10.40
N VAL A 227 -9.72 -0.43 -9.51
CA VAL A 227 -9.02 -0.09 -8.26
C VAL A 227 -9.78 -0.64 -7.08
N LEU A 228 -9.15 -1.56 -6.34
CA LEU A 228 -9.68 -2.13 -5.11
C LEU A 228 -9.09 -1.39 -3.91
N TYR A 229 -9.96 -0.96 -3.00
CA TYR A 229 -9.62 -0.26 -1.76
C TYR A 229 -10.12 -1.09 -0.58
N PRO A 230 -9.38 -2.13 -0.18
CA PRO A 230 -9.73 -2.86 1.03
C PRO A 230 -9.48 -1.96 2.25
N THR A 231 -10.16 -2.24 3.36
CA THR A 231 -10.03 -1.43 4.57
C THR A 231 -9.74 -2.25 5.81
N VAL A 232 -9.09 -1.59 6.76
CA VAL A 232 -8.90 -2.02 8.15
C VAL A 232 -9.53 -0.97 9.07
N GLU A 233 -9.91 -1.40 10.28
CA GLU A 233 -10.58 -0.58 11.28
C GLU A 233 -9.75 -0.53 12.57
N PRO A 234 -9.85 0.57 13.35
CA PRO A 234 -9.27 0.66 14.69
C PRO A 234 -9.73 -0.44 15.64
N SER A 235 -8.84 -0.83 16.55
CA SER A 235 -9.18 -1.72 17.65
C SER A 235 -8.37 -1.40 18.90
N ASP A 236 -9.07 -1.08 19.98
CA ASP A 236 -8.47 -0.78 21.29
C ASP A 236 -8.18 -2.02 22.14
N MET A 237 -8.51 -3.21 21.63
CA MET A 237 -8.43 -4.46 22.41
C MET A 237 -7.59 -5.52 21.68
N MET A 238 -8.25 -6.52 21.07
CA MET A 238 -7.61 -7.67 20.45
C MET A 238 -8.07 -7.79 18.99
N PRO A 239 -7.15 -7.66 18.01
CA PRO A 239 -5.76 -7.23 18.21
C PRO A 239 -5.66 -5.74 18.58
N TYR A 240 -4.56 -5.30 19.19
CA TYR A 240 -4.35 -3.89 19.52
C TYR A 240 -3.84 -3.13 18.29
N ASN A 241 -4.69 -2.26 17.74
CA ASN A 241 -4.44 -1.42 16.56
C ASN A 241 -5.30 -0.14 16.64
N PRO A 242 -5.03 0.76 17.60
CA PRO A 242 -5.90 1.92 17.87
C PRO A 242 -5.99 2.92 16.71
N ASN A 243 -5.06 2.84 15.75
CA ASN A 243 -4.97 3.77 14.63
C ASN A 243 -5.51 3.18 13.32
N GLY A 244 -6.07 1.95 13.34
CA GLY A 244 -6.59 1.32 12.12
C GLY A 244 -5.53 1.17 11.02
N CYS A 245 -4.32 0.76 11.38
CA CYS A 245 -3.25 0.49 10.43
C CYS A 245 -3.37 -0.91 9.81
N TRP A 246 -2.70 -1.17 8.68
CA TRP A 246 -2.43 -2.54 8.22
C TRP A 246 -1.39 -3.23 9.11
N ASP A 247 -1.37 -4.56 9.16
CA ASP A 247 -0.47 -5.32 10.02
C ASP A 247 0.93 -5.44 9.43
N TRP A 248 1.79 -4.51 9.84
CA TRP A 248 3.22 -4.50 9.50
C TRP A 248 4.13 -4.68 10.71
N TRP A 249 3.58 -4.85 11.92
CA TRP A 249 4.34 -5.10 13.16
C TRP A 249 3.91 -6.36 13.93
N GLY A 250 3.08 -7.22 13.33
CA GLY A 250 2.73 -8.53 13.85
C GLY A 250 1.62 -8.52 14.90
N TYR A 251 0.68 -7.56 14.84
CA TYR A 251 -0.38 -7.44 15.84
C TYR A 251 -1.48 -8.50 15.68
N THR A 252 -1.71 -9.02 14.46
CA THR A 252 -2.68 -10.10 14.22
C THR A 252 -2.07 -11.46 14.52
N ASP A 253 -0.86 -11.68 14.02
CA ASP A 253 -0.07 -12.90 14.21
C ASP A 253 1.42 -12.53 14.14
N LYS A 254 2.09 -12.52 15.30
CA LYS A 254 3.50 -12.14 15.42
C LYS A 254 4.45 -12.94 14.52
N ILE A 255 4.08 -14.17 14.18
CA ILE A 255 4.91 -15.07 13.37
C ILE A 255 4.55 -14.92 11.90
N ASN A 256 3.26 -14.92 11.55
CA ASN A 256 2.83 -15.06 10.16
C ASN A 256 2.38 -13.75 9.48
N TYR A 257 2.35 -12.60 10.16
CA TYR A 257 1.77 -11.36 9.62
C TYR A 257 2.26 -10.97 8.22
N GLY A 258 3.54 -11.20 7.91
CA GLY A 258 4.15 -10.86 6.62
C GLY A 258 4.08 -11.95 5.54
N VAL A 259 3.62 -13.16 5.85
CA VAL A 259 3.76 -14.33 4.94
C VAL A 259 2.42 -14.80 4.37
N LYS A 260 2.45 -15.78 3.46
CA LYS A 260 1.25 -16.34 2.79
C LYS A 260 0.13 -16.76 3.75
N LYS A 261 0.48 -17.18 4.97
CA LYS A 261 -0.47 -17.61 6.02
C LYS A 261 -0.95 -16.47 6.92
N GLY A 262 -0.43 -15.27 6.76
CA GLY A 262 -0.81 -14.11 7.55
C GLY A 262 -2.30 -13.79 7.40
N VAL A 263 -2.87 -13.20 8.46
CA VAL A 263 -4.30 -12.90 8.53
C VAL A 263 -4.72 -11.97 7.39
N GLN A 264 -4.06 -10.82 7.27
CA GLN A 264 -4.37 -9.83 6.23
C GLN A 264 -3.88 -10.22 4.83
N PRO A 265 -2.70 -10.86 4.63
CA PRO A 265 -2.33 -11.43 3.34
C PRO A 265 -3.35 -12.44 2.79
N THR A 266 -3.89 -13.33 3.64
CA THR A 266 -4.91 -14.31 3.23
C THR A 266 -6.23 -13.63 2.83
N PHE A 267 -6.60 -12.57 3.54
CA PHE A 267 -7.76 -11.75 3.20
C PHE A 267 -7.61 -11.09 1.83
N VAL A 268 -6.50 -10.40 1.57
CA VAL A 268 -6.21 -9.77 0.27
C VAL A 268 -6.21 -10.80 -0.84
N ARG A 269 -5.61 -11.99 -0.61
CA ARG A 269 -5.61 -13.09 -1.57
C ARG A 269 -7.03 -13.55 -1.92
N SER A 270 -7.94 -13.56 -0.94
CA SER A 270 -9.34 -13.95 -1.12
C SER A 270 -10.11 -12.93 -1.96
N LEU A 271 -9.87 -11.63 -1.77
CA LEU A 271 -10.42 -10.57 -2.63
C LEU A 271 -9.92 -10.68 -4.07
N ILE A 272 -8.61 -10.88 -4.26
CA ILE A 272 -8.03 -11.08 -5.61
C ILE A 272 -8.69 -12.26 -6.30
N LYS A 273 -8.85 -13.39 -5.59
CA LYS A 273 -9.48 -14.60 -6.13
C LYS A 273 -10.94 -14.35 -6.50
N ALA A 274 -11.67 -13.59 -5.69
CA ALA A 274 -13.07 -13.25 -5.96
C ALA A 274 -13.22 -12.42 -7.24
N LEU A 275 -12.32 -11.46 -7.47
CA LEU A 275 -12.37 -10.57 -8.63
C LEU A 275 -11.82 -11.22 -9.91
N THR A 276 -10.77 -12.01 -9.80
CA THR A 276 -10.00 -12.48 -10.97
C THR A 276 -10.20 -13.96 -11.29
N GLY A 277 -10.79 -14.73 -10.37
CA GLY A 277 -10.86 -16.19 -10.44
C GLY A 277 -9.51 -16.92 -10.29
N LYS A 278 -8.40 -16.18 -10.15
CA LYS A 278 -7.04 -16.71 -10.06
C LYS A 278 -6.57 -16.86 -8.63
#